data_AF-A0A182T656-F1
#
_entry.id   AF-A0A182T656-F1
#
_cell.length_a   1.000
_cell.length_b   1.000
_cell.length_c   1.000
_cell.angle_alpha   90.00
_cell.angle_beta   90.00
_cell.angle_gamma   90.00
#
_symmetry.space_group_name_H-M   'P 1'
#
loop_
_entity.id
_entity.type
_entity.pdbx_description
1 polymer ?
#
loop_
_entity_poly.entity_id
_entity_poly.type
_entity_poly.pdbx_seq_one_letter_code
_entity_poly.pdbx_strand_id
1 'polypeptide(L)'
;MPDVVDVRTELNSEHVLDACGNNDHLPHDVNDALGSRKGHELFDHRIKARMPVERYASDYNMNHKRRGLALIFNHENFDVPQLKARAGTNVDCENLTATLKGLDFEVHVYKDLKLRDLQKEVERGKPNRPTLPSHYHRNVRRPSCCPAAT
;
A
#
# COMPACT_ATOMS: atom_id res chain seq x y z
N MET A 1 -51.74 -30.41 -14.63
CA MET A 1 -51.44 -31.82 -14.28
C MET A 1 -51.85 -32.67 -15.46
N PRO A 2 -50.94 -33.51 -15.99
CA PRO A 2 -50.20 -34.50 -15.19
C PRO A 2 -48.68 -34.33 -15.16
N ASP A 3 -48.11 -34.77 -14.03
CA ASP A 3 -46.71 -35.14 -13.80
C ASP A 3 -46.41 -36.56 -14.31
N VAL A 4 -45.12 -36.86 -14.59
CA VAL A 4 -44.42 -38.17 -14.75
C VAL A 4 -43.11 -37.85 -15.54
N VAL A 5 -41.86 -38.17 -15.18
CA VAL A 5 -41.23 -39.15 -14.28
C VAL A 5 -39.74 -38.83 -14.01
N ASP A 6 -39.30 -39.39 -12.87
CA ASP A 6 -37.98 -39.75 -12.33
C ASP A 6 -36.69 -39.74 -13.20
N VAL A 7 -35.70 -39.02 -12.66
CA VAL A 7 -34.44 -39.53 -12.05
C VAL A 7 -33.55 -40.54 -12.83
N ARG A 8 -32.30 -40.06 -13.06
CA ARG A 8 -30.97 -40.68 -12.86
C ARG A 8 -30.07 -41.00 -14.07
N THR A 9 -28.89 -40.37 -14.00
CA THR A 9 -27.53 -40.84 -14.39
C THR A 9 -27.12 -40.65 -15.86
N GLU A 10 -26.07 -39.86 -16.10
CA GLU A 10 -24.72 -40.32 -16.48
C GLU A 10 -23.87 -39.17 -17.05
N LEU A 11 -22.58 -39.24 -16.75
CA LEU A 11 -21.51 -38.38 -17.24
C LEU A 11 -21.38 -38.53 -18.76
N ASN A 12 -21.34 -37.42 -19.49
CA ASN A 12 -20.70 -37.41 -20.80
C ASN A 12 -19.98 -36.07 -21.03
N SER A 13 -18.68 -36.16 -21.27
CA SER A 13 -17.86 -35.09 -21.83
C SER A 13 -18.38 -34.71 -23.20
N GLU A 14 -18.66 -33.43 -23.44
CA GLU A 14 -18.63 -32.88 -24.80
C GLU A 14 -17.93 -31.51 -24.83
N HIS A 15 -17.14 -31.41 -25.88
CA HIS A 15 -16.29 -30.32 -26.31
C HIS A 15 -17.11 -29.40 -27.22
N VAL A 16 -17.34 -28.15 -26.81
CA VAL A 16 -17.80 -27.09 -27.72
C VAL A 16 -17.02 -25.82 -27.43
N LEU A 17 -16.31 -25.38 -28.46
CA LEU A 17 -15.62 -24.11 -28.56
C LEU A 17 -16.66 -23.01 -28.74
N ASP A 18 -16.64 -21.99 -27.89
CA ASP A 18 -17.27 -20.70 -28.22
C ASP A 18 -16.22 -19.59 -28.18
N ALA A 19 -15.99 -19.03 -29.36
CA ALA A 19 -15.21 -17.84 -29.58
C ALA A 19 -16.04 -16.62 -29.18
N CYS A 20 -15.57 -15.84 -28.20
CA CYS A 20 -16.02 -14.47 -28.01
C CYS A 20 -14.83 -13.52 -28.17
N GLY A 21 -15.03 -12.52 -29.02
CA GLY A 21 -14.00 -11.67 -29.59
C GLY A 21 -13.35 -10.73 -28.58
N ASN A 22 -12.09 -10.42 -28.87
CA ASN A 22 -11.29 -9.41 -28.22
C ASN A 22 -11.99 -8.04 -28.28
N ASN A 23 -12.26 -7.45 -27.13
CA ASN A 23 -12.02 -6.04 -26.81
C ASN A 23 -12.23 -5.86 -25.30
N ASP A 24 -11.37 -6.50 -24.50
CA ASP A 24 -11.24 -6.14 -23.10
C ASP A 24 -10.54 -4.78 -23.03
N HIS A 25 -11.32 -3.71 -23.06
CA HIS A 25 -10.89 -2.43 -22.51
C HIS A 25 -10.82 -2.58 -20.99
N LEU A 26 -9.78 -3.27 -20.54
CA LEU A 26 -9.51 -3.48 -19.13
C LEU A 26 -9.24 -2.10 -18.51
N PRO A 27 -10.04 -1.66 -17.51
CA PRO A 27 -9.86 -0.35 -16.91
C PRO A 27 -8.44 -0.26 -16.33
N HIS A 28 -7.77 0.83 -16.70
CA HIS A 28 -6.38 1.18 -16.38
C HIS A 28 -6.19 1.62 -14.92
N ASP A 29 -6.83 0.91 -13.99
CA ASP A 29 -7.06 1.37 -12.61
C ASP A 29 -6.22 0.59 -11.57
N VAL A 30 -5.13 -0.06 -12.03
CA VAL A 30 -4.22 -0.84 -11.15
C VAL A 30 -2.84 -0.21 -10.98
N ASN A 31 -2.65 1.01 -11.48
CA ASN A 31 -1.35 1.66 -11.52
C ASN A 31 -0.89 2.22 -10.16
N ASP A 32 -1.80 2.41 -9.21
CA ASP A 32 -1.51 2.93 -7.88
C ASP A 32 -1.25 1.81 -6.84
N ALA A 33 -1.85 0.64 -7.03
CA ALA A 33 -1.67 -0.54 -6.19
C ALA A 33 -0.26 -1.16 -6.33
N LEU A 34 0.35 -1.03 -7.51
CA LEU A 34 1.72 -1.49 -7.77
C LEU A 34 2.66 -0.27 -7.77
N GLY A 35 3.21 0.06 -6.60
CA GLY A 35 4.24 1.10 -6.49
C GLY A 35 5.32 0.93 -7.57
N SER A 36 5.79 2.05 -8.16
CA SER A 36 6.54 2.19 -9.41
C SER A 36 7.83 1.37 -9.58
N ARG A 37 7.79 0.05 -9.41
CA ARG A 37 8.90 -0.85 -9.71
C ARG A 37 8.93 -1.04 -11.22
N LYS A 38 9.95 -0.46 -11.87
CA LYS A 38 10.32 -0.87 -13.23
C LYS A 38 10.52 -2.38 -13.21
N GLY A 39 9.87 -3.10 -14.12
CA GLY A 39 9.70 -4.56 -14.12
C GLY A 39 10.98 -5.40 -14.32
N HIS A 40 12.16 -4.92 -13.93
CA HIS A 40 13.42 -5.65 -14.10
C HIS A 40 14.49 -5.35 -13.03
N GLU A 41 14.11 -4.87 -11.84
CA GLU A 41 15.04 -4.75 -10.72
C GLU A 41 15.16 -6.11 -10.00
N LEU A 42 16.34 -6.73 -10.07
CA LEU A 42 16.69 -7.91 -9.29
C LEU A 42 16.37 -7.63 -7.83
N PHE A 43 15.63 -8.53 -7.16
CA PHE A 43 15.34 -8.41 -5.74
C PHE A 43 16.65 -8.30 -4.98
N ASP A 44 17.07 -7.09 -4.61
CA ASP A 44 18.20 -6.92 -3.71
C ASP A 44 17.76 -7.46 -2.34
N HIS A 45 18.24 -8.65 -2.00
CA HIS A 45 17.93 -9.32 -0.74
C HIS A 45 18.43 -8.52 0.48
N ARG A 46 19.21 -7.44 0.26
CA ARG A 46 19.64 -6.50 1.30
C ARG A 46 18.55 -5.50 1.66
N ILE A 47 17.60 -5.24 0.76
CA ILE A 47 16.46 -4.35 1.03
C ILE A 47 15.43 -5.15 1.82
N LYS A 48 15.47 -5.03 3.16
CA LYS A 48 14.51 -5.66 4.07
C LYS A 48 13.86 -4.60 4.95
N ALA A 49 12.53 -4.68 5.08
CA ALA A 49 11.80 -3.94 6.09
C ALA A 49 11.58 -4.83 7.33
N ARG A 50 11.47 -4.21 8.51
CA ARG A 50 11.04 -4.91 9.73
C ARG A 50 9.55 -5.19 9.62
N MET A 51 9.16 -6.45 9.83
CA MET A 51 7.75 -6.83 9.93
C MET A 51 7.22 -6.45 11.33
N PRO A 52 6.23 -5.55 11.47
CA PRO A 52 5.77 -5.06 12.78
C PRO A 52 4.80 -6.03 13.49
N VAL A 53 4.22 -6.98 12.76
CA VAL A 53 3.21 -7.94 13.21
C VAL A 53 3.35 -9.26 12.44
N GLU A 54 2.87 -10.39 12.96
CA GLU A 54 2.90 -11.69 12.26
C GLU A 54 2.10 -11.68 10.96
N ARG A 55 2.46 -12.58 10.04
CA ARG A 55 1.85 -12.65 8.69
C ARG A 55 0.33 -12.89 8.72
N TYR A 56 -0.16 -13.67 9.68
CA TYR A 56 -1.56 -14.09 9.76
C TYR A 56 -2.30 -13.49 10.96
N ALA A 57 -1.79 -12.39 11.53
CA ALA A 57 -2.47 -11.69 12.59
C ALA A 57 -3.80 -11.10 12.08
N SER A 58 -4.84 -11.15 12.92
CA SER A 58 -6.12 -10.51 12.64
C SER A 58 -6.05 -8.98 12.70
N ASP A 59 -5.16 -8.46 13.54
CA ASP A 59 -5.10 -7.05 13.90
C ASP A 59 -3.71 -6.46 13.69
N TYR A 60 -3.66 -5.16 13.37
CA TYR A 60 -2.41 -4.42 13.31
C TYR A 60 -1.79 -4.26 14.70
N ASN A 61 -0.45 -4.29 14.77
CA ASN A 61 0.25 -3.92 15.98
C ASN A 61 0.16 -2.40 16.21
N MET A 62 -0.86 -1.96 16.95
CA MET A 62 -1.05 -0.56 17.30
C MET A 62 -0.30 -0.14 18.58
N ASN A 63 0.44 -1.06 19.21
CA ASN A 63 1.19 -0.84 20.44
C ASN A 63 2.63 -0.40 20.13
N HIS A 64 2.75 0.76 19.51
CA HIS A 64 4.04 1.43 19.26
C HIS A 64 4.22 2.60 20.23
N LYS A 65 5.47 2.96 20.55
CA LYS A 65 5.78 4.09 21.46
C LYS A 65 5.10 5.40 21.04
N ARG A 66 4.91 5.59 19.73
CA ARG A 66 4.20 6.71 19.14
C ARG A 66 3.11 6.14 18.22
N ARG A 67 1.90 6.70 18.28
CA ARG A 67 0.80 6.31 17.39
C ARG A 67 1.15 6.56 15.92
N GLY A 68 1.67 7.75 15.64
CA GLY A 68 2.07 8.17 14.30
C GLY A 68 2.09 9.70 14.15
N LEU A 69 2.51 10.15 12.96
CA LEU A 69 2.43 11.54 12.51
C LEU A 69 1.19 11.69 11.64
N ALA A 70 0.38 12.72 11.88
CA ALA A 70 -0.76 13.08 11.04
C ALA A 70 -0.53 14.45 10.42
N LEU A 71 -0.47 14.52 9.09
CA LEU A 71 -0.34 15.78 8.35
C LEU A 71 -1.70 16.15 7.76
N ILE A 72 -2.23 17.30 8.15
CA ILE A 72 -3.49 17.83 7.62
C ILE A 72 -3.17 19.00 6.70
N PHE A 73 -3.50 18.85 5.42
CA PHE A 73 -3.39 19.91 4.42
C PHE A 73 -4.77 20.51 4.19
N ASN A 74 -5.01 21.68 4.78
CA ASN A 74 -6.27 22.39 4.69
C ASN A 74 -6.18 23.45 3.60
N HIS A 75 -7.05 23.39 2.59
CA HIS A 75 -7.10 24.35 1.48
C HIS A 75 -8.45 25.06 1.47
N GLU A 76 -8.44 26.30 1.96
CA GLU A 76 -9.60 27.19 2.00
C GLU A 76 -9.63 28.10 0.77
N ASN A 77 -8.46 28.67 0.42
CA ASN A 77 -8.32 29.63 -0.66
C ASN A 77 -7.51 29.03 -1.81
N PHE A 78 -7.93 29.30 -3.05
CA PHE A 78 -7.24 28.85 -4.24
C PHE A 78 -6.74 30.05 -5.04
N ASP A 79 -5.45 30.01 -5.45
CA ASP A 79 -4.84 31.00 -6.36
C ASP A 79 -5.43 30.91 -7.80
N VAL A 80 -6.32 29.95 -8.04
CA VAL A 80 -6.90 29.65 -9.35
C VAL A 80 -8.25 30.36 -9.48
N PRO A 81 -8.43 31.26 -10.46
CA PRO A 81 -9.60 32.14 -10.54
C PRO A 81 -10.92 31.40 -10.80
N GLN A 82 -10.90 30.19 -11.36
CA GLN A 82 -12.11 29.38 -11.54
C GLN A 82 -12.59 28.65 -10.28
N LEU A 83 -11.78 28.59 -9.21
CA LEU A 83 -12.10 27.86 -7.99
C LEU A 83 -12.62 28.82 -6.91
N LYS A 84 -13.79 28.49 -6.35
CA LYS A 84 -14.37 29.23 -5.22
C LYS A 84 -13.69 28.82 -3.92
N ALA A 85 -13.59 29.76 -2.97
CA ALA A 85 -13.12 29.47 -1.62
C ALA A 85 -14.04 28.45 -0.92
N ARG A 86 -13.44 27.57 -0.12
CA ARG A 86 -14.14 26.53 0.66
C ARG A 86 -14.39 27.01 2.09
N ALA A 87 -15.34 27.93 2.24
CA ALA A 87 -15.76 28.39 3.56
C ALA A 87 -16.22 27.21 4.42
N GLY A 88 -15.69 27.11 5.64
CA GLY A 88 -16.02 26.04 6.60
C GLY A 88 -14.96 24.95 6.77
N THR A 89 -13.99 24.82 5.84
CA THR A 89 -12.93 23.81 5.94
C THR A 89 -12.04 23.99 7.19
N ASN A 90 -11.99 25.20 7.76
CA ASN A 90 -11.31 25.46 9.03
C ASN A 90 -11.97 24.74 10.21
N VAL A 91 -13.30 24.67 10.24
CA VAL A 91 -14.05 23.96 11.29
C VAL A 91 -13.77 22.46 11.20
N ASP A 92 -13.78 21.91 9.99
CA ASP A 92 -13.41 20.51 9.76
C ASP A 92 -11.98 20.22 10.22
N CYS A 93 -11.04 21.12 9.91
CA CYS A 93 -9.65 21.01 10.29
C CYS A 93 -9.46 21.00 11.81
N GLU A 94 -10.15 21.87 12.53
CA GLU A 94 -10.11 21.94 14.00
C GLU A 94 -10.68 20.66 14.64
N ASN A 95 -11.84 20.20 14.15
CA ASN A 95 -12.48 18.98 14.61
C ASN A 95 -11.60 17.75 14.39
N LEU A 96 -10.98 17.63 13.21
CA LEU A 96 -10.08 16.54 12.89
C LEU A 96 -8.80 16.61 13.75
N THR A 97 -8.27 17.80 13.96
CA THR A 97 -7.10 18.01 14.81
C THR A 97 -7.37 17.57 16.26
N ALA A 98 -8.52 17.95 16.82
CA ALA A 98 -8.91 17.54 18.17
C ALA A 98 -9.07 16.03 18.29
N THR A 99 -9.75 15.41 17.32
CA THR A 99 -9.99 13.96 17.30
C THR A 99 -8.69 13.17 17.18
N LEU A 100 -7.80 13.56 16.27
CA LEU A 100 -6.53 12.87 16.05
C LEU A 100 -5.55 13.06 17.22
N LYS A 101 -5.55 14.23 17.87
CA LYS A 101 -4.80 14.44 19.11
C LYS A 101 -5.34 13.56 20.24
N GLY A 102 -6.65 13.38 20.34
CA GLY A 102 -7.26 12.46 21.31
C GLY A 102 -6.88 10.99 21.08
N LEU A 103 -6.46 10.63 19.87
CA LEU A 103 -5.93 9.31 19.51
C LEU A 103 -4.38 9.23 19.61
N ASP A 104 -3.74 10.20 20.25
CA ASP A 104 -2.28 10.32 20.45
C ASP A 104 -1.45 10.45 19.15
N PHE A 105 -2.04 10.97 18.07
CA PHE A 105 -1.27 11.34 16.88
C PHE A 105 -0.55 12.68 17.08
N GLU A 106 0.66 12.79 16.54
CA GLU A 106 1.34 14.07 16.39
C GLU A 106 0.77 14.78 15.16
N VAL A 107 -0.12 15.76 15.38
CA VAL A 107 -0.84 16.44 14.30
C VAL A 107 -0.12 17.71 13.88
N HIS A 108 0.16 17.85 12.58
CA HIS A 108 0.64 19.07 11.95
C HIS A 108 -0.40 19.55 10.93
N VAL A 109 -0.77 20.82 11.04
CA VAL A 109 -1.75 21.46 10.15
C VAL A 109 -1.03 22.46 9.25
N TYR A 110 -1.26 22.36 7.95
CA TYR A 110 -0.78 23.32 6.97
C TYR A 110 -1.95 23.91 6.21
N LYS A 111 -2.01 25.24 6.12
CA LYS A 111 -3.07 25.96 5.41
C LYS A 111 -2.57 26.46 4.06
N ASP A 112 -3.38 26.27 3.02
CA ASP A 112 -3.21 26.82 1.66
C ASP A 112 -1.80 26.61 1.07
N LEU A 113 -1.19 25.44 1.31
CA LEU A 113 0.14 25.15 0.75
C LEU A 113 0.10 24.99 -0.76
N LYS A 114 1.12 25.53 -1.42
CA LYS A 114 1.38 25.26 -2.83
C LYS A 114 1.93 23.85 -3.00
N LEU A 115 1.71 23.27 -4.18
CA LEU A 115 2.13 21.90 -4.49
C LEU A 115 3.60 21.62 -4.14
N ARG A 116 4.51 22.56 -4.44
CA ARG A 116 5.94 22.41 -4.15
C ARG A 116 6.22 22.27 -2.66
N ASP A 117 5.53 23.03 -1.82
CA ASP A 117 5.76 23.01 -0.39
C ASP A 117 5.04 21.82 0.26
N LEU A 118 3.85 21.46 -0.22
CA LEU A 118 3.17 20.22 0.16
C LEU A 118 4.07 19.00 -0.10
N GLN A 119 4.71 18.91 -1.27
CA GLN A 119 5.62 17.81 -1.59
C GLN A 119 6.82 17.75 -0.65
N LYS A 120 7.40 18.91 -0.28
CA LYS A 120 8.49 18.97 0.71
C LYS A 120 8.04 18.46 2.06
N GLU A 121 6.84 18.83 2.49
CA GLU A 121 6.26 18.42 3.77
C GLU A 121 5.98 16.92 3.82
N VAL A 122 5.44 16.37 2.73
CA VAL A 122 5.24 14.92 2.60
C VAL A 122 6.58 14.18 2.61
N GLU A 123 7.61 14.68 1.91
CA GLU A 123 8.94 14.06 1.91
C GLU A 123 9.58 14.11 3.30
N ARG A 124 9.48 15.25 4.00
CA ARG A 124 9.97 15.41 5.37
C ARG A 124 9.30 14.46 6.36
N GLY A 125 8.02 14.19 6.17
CA GLY A 125 7.25 13.25 7.00
C GLY A 125 7.60 11.78 6.77
N LYS A 126 8.37 11.44 5.72
CA LYS A 126 8.75 10.05 5.46
C LYS A 126 9.73 9.57 6.54
N PRO A 127 9.51 8.37 7.12
CA PRO A 127 10.46 7.80 8.06
C PRO A 127 11.79 7.53 7.36
N ASN A 128 12.91 7.87 8.02
CA ASN A 128 14.25 7.57 7.53
C ASN A 128 14.38 6.08 7.25
N ARG A 129 14.56 5.72 5.98
CA ARG A 129 14.94 4.35 5.60
C ARG A 129 16.40 4.14 6.02
N PRO A 130 16.73 3.08 6.77
CA PRO A 130 18.12 2.81 7.09
C PRO A 130 18.88 2.56 5.78
N THR A 131 19.81 3.46 5.43
CA THR A 131 20.81 3.21 4.39
C THR A 131 21.90 2.33 5.01
N LEU A 132 22.12 1.14 4.44
CA LEU A 132 23.21 0.27 4.90
C LEU A 132 24.56 0.78 4.36
N PRO A 133 25.63 0.81 5.17
CA PRO A 133 26.97 1.16 4.70
C PRO A 133 27.50 0.11 3.71
N SER A 134 28.15 0.60 2.64
CA SER A 134 28.57 -0.14 1.43
C SER A 134 29.60 -1.29 1.66
N HIS A 135 30.24 -1.39 2.84
CA HIS A 135 31.39 -2.27 2.99
C HIS A 135 31.19 -3.37 4.04
N TYR A 136 30.75 -4.54 3.57
CA TYR A 136 31.16 -5.81 4.17
C TYR A 136 31.56 -6.79 3.08
N HIS A 137 32.87 -6.96 2.91
CA HIS A 137 33.47 -8.05 2.16
C HIS A 137 33.18 -9.35 2.92
N ARG A 138 32.31 -10.20 2.38
CA ARG A 138 31.96 -11.49 3.01
C ARG A 138 33.01 -12.52 2.60
N ASN A 139 34.02 -12.74 3.44
CA ASN A 139 34.87 -13.93 3.36
C ASN A 139 34.04 -15.16 3.74
N VAL A 140 33.43 -15.80 2.74
CA VAL A 140 32.74 -17.08 2.91
C VAL A 140 33.76 -18.20 2.69
N ARG A 141 34.38 -18.69 3.78
CA ARG A 141 35.02 -20.01 3.73
C ARG A 141 33.91 -21.05 3.61
N ARG A 142 33.86 -21.76 2.48
CA ARG A 142 32.96 -22.90 2.27
C ARG A 142 33.32 -24.01 3.29
N PRO A 143 32.35 -24.60 4.01
CA PRO A 143 32.64 -25.79 4.80
C PRO A 143 32.87 -26.97 3.86
N SER A 144 34.00 -27.66 4.05
CA SER A 144 34.38 -28.89 3.35
C SER A 144 33.42 -30.02 3.72
N CYS A 145 32.86 -30.68 2.70
CA CYS A 145 32.05 -31.87 2.86
C CYS A 145 32.81 -32.97 3.61
N CYS A 146 32.25 -33.50 4.70
CA CYS A 146 32.69 -34.75 5.31
C CYS A 146 32.13 -35.93 4.49
N PRO A 147 32.88 -37.03 4.28
CA PRO A 147 32.36 -38.23 3.64
C PRO A 147 31.51 -39.04 4.63
N ALA A 148 30.38 -39.56 4.16
CA ALA A 148 29.56 -40.51 4.91
C ALA A 148 30.27 -41.87 4.94
N ALA A 149 30.51 -42.39 6.15
CA ALA A 149 30.88 -43.77 6.40
C ALA A 149 29.59 -44.56 6.70
N THR A 150 29.39 -45.66 5.98
CA THR A 150 29.22 -47.05 6.45
C THR A 150 28.83 -47.90 5.25
#